data_AF-A0A9D5Z1Z5-F1
#
_entry.id   AF-A0A9D5Z1Z5-F1
#
_cell.length_a   1.000
_cell.length_b   1.000
_cell.length_c   1.000
_cell.angle_alpha   90.00
_cell.angle_beta   90.00
_cell.angle_gamma   90.00
#
_symmetry.space_group_name_H-M   'P 1'
#
loop_
_entity.id
_entity.type
_entity.pdbx_description
1 polymer ?
#
loop_
_entity_poly.entity_id
_entity_poly.type
_entity_poly.pdbx_seq_one_letter_code
_entity_poly.pdbx_strand_id
1 'polypeptide(L)'
;SKLKGMKEYLRKNLNTPDTPAVINTVIRVVKGWVNYHNISYNKKRVGSFIERCKHILLAWFNRRGGKKRMTWDRFTKILRLYQFPRMRDFRTKSML
;
A
#
# COMPACT_ATOMS: atom_id res chain seq x y z
N SER A 1 5.06 -9.31 10.95
CA SER A 1 5.53 -8.77 9.65
C SER A 1 4.85 -7.43 9.36
N LYS A 2 5.41 -6.58 8.49
CA LYS A 2 4.78 -5.28 8.14
C LYS A 2 3.38 -5.42 7.54
N LEU A 3 3.12 -6.50 6.79
CA LEU A 3 1.78 -6.79 6.25
C LEU A 3 0.77 -7.11 7.36
N LYS A 4 1.18 -7.82 8.43
CA LYS A 4 0.30 -8.08 9.59
C LYS A 4 -0.06 -6.77 10.30
N GLY A 5 0.93 -5.93 10.59
CA GLY A 5 0.69 -4.61 11.20
C GLY A 5 -0.20 -3.70 10.35
N MET A 6 -0.02 -3.70 9.02
CA MET A 6 -0.91 -2.97 8.11
C MET A 6 -2.36 -3.48 8.19
N LYS A 7 -2.58 -4.80 8.23
CA LYS A 7 -3.93 -5.38 8.37
C LYS A 7 -4.58 -4.96 9.70
N GLU A 8 -3.84 -4.99 10.80
CA GLU A 8 -4.32 -4.58 12.12
C GLU A 8 -4.67 -3.08 12.15
N TYR A 9 -3.79 -2.23 11.61
CA TYR A 9 -4.04 -0.80 11.48
C TYR A 9 -5.31 -0.52 10.68
N LEU A 10 -5.48 -1.16 9.53
CA LEU A 10 -6.67 -1.00 8.69
C LEU A 10 -7.94 -1.52 9.37
N ARG A 11 -7.85 -2.64 10.12
CA ARG A 11 -8.99 -3.16 10.88
C ARG A 11 -9.44 -2.17 11.96
N LYS A 12 -8.51 -1.54 12.69
CA LYS A 12 -8.82 -0.50 13.69
C LYS A 12 -9.47 0.73 13.06
N ASN A 13 -9.16 1.01 11.80
CA ASN A 13 -9.67 2.15 11.04
C ASN A 13 -10.80 1.76 10.06
N LEU A 14 -11.55 0.68 10.33
CA LEU A 14 -12.60 0.23 9.40
C LEU A 14 -13.69 1.29 9.21
N ASN A 15 -14.13 1.94 10.29
CA ASN A 15 -15.24 2.89 10.27
C ASN A 15 -14.79 4.36 10.28
N THR A 16 -13.53 4.62 9.91
CA THR A 16 -12.99 5.99 9.94
C THR A 16 -13.70 6.92 8.95
N PRO A 17 -14.06 8.16 9.36
CA PRO A 17 -14.49 9.18 8.41
C PRO A 17 -13.32 9.70 7.56
N ASP A 18 -12.10 9.67 8.10
CA ASP A 18 -10.89 10.19 7.45
C ASP A 18 -10.14 9.09 6.67
N THR A 19 -10.73 8.73 5.54
CA THR A 19 -10.10 7.80 4.58
C THR A 19 -8.75 8.32 4.05
N PRO A 20 -8.60 9.61 3.67
CA PRO A 20 -7.33 10.15 3.20
C PRO A 20 -6.18 9.94 4.19
N ALA A 21 -6.37 10.19 5.49
CA ALA A 21 -5.33 9.99 6.50
C ALA A 21 -4.86 8.54 6.61
N VAL A 22 -5.79 7.58 6.50
CA VAL A 22 -5.44 6.14 6.51
C VAL A 22 -4.60 5.77 5.30
N ILE A 23 -4.98 6.22 4.10
CA ILE A 23 -4.22 5.96 2.87
C ILE A 23 -2.82 6.57 2.98
N ASN A 24 -2.71 7.81 3.46
CA ASN A 24 -1.42 8.49 3.65
C ASN A 24 -0.52 7.77 4.66
N THR A 25 -1.08 7.24 5.74
CA THR A 25 -0.34 6.43 6.71
C THR A 25 0.18 5.15 6.08
N VAL A 26 -0.65 4.44 5.31
CA VAL A 26 -0.22 3.25 4.55
C VAL A 26 0.92 3.60 3.59
N ILE A 27 0.81 4.70 2.85
CA ILE A 27 1.85 5.17 1.93
C ILE A 27 3.17 5.41 2.66
N ARG A 28 3.16 6.09 3.81
CA ARG A 28 4.36 6.33 4.62
C ARG A 28 5.03 5.02 5.05
N VAL A 29 4.23 4.05 5.51
CA VAL A 29 4.74 2.72 5.90
C VAL A 29 5.36 1.99 4.71
N VAL A 30 4.71 2.02 3.54
CA VAL A 30 5.23 1.38 2.33
C VAL A 30 6.54 2.04 1.90
N LYS A 31 6.59 3.38 1.83
CA LYS A 31 7.82 4.12 1.49
C LYS A 31 8.96 3.78 2.43
N GLY A 32 8.72 3.80 3.74
CA GLY A 32 9.75 3.46 4.74
C GLY A 32 10.28 2.03 4.58
N TRP A 33 9.39 1.06 4.37
CA TRP A 33 9.81 -0.32 4.17
C TRP A 33 10.61 -0.49 2.87
N VAL A 34 10.17 0.11 1.76
CA VAL A 34 10.88 0.01 0.48
C VAL A 34 12.24 0.70 0.56
N ASN A 35 12.33 1.90 1.13
CA ASN A 35 13.60 2.62 1.29
C ASN A 35 14.65 1.81 2.05
N TYR A 36 14.22 1.01 3.04
CA TYR A 36 15.11 0.13 3.78
C TYR A 36 15.51 -1.14 3.01
N HIS A 37 14.60 -1.69 2.19
CA HIS A 37 14.79 -3.00 1.56
C HIS A 37 15.19 -2.93 0.07
N ASN A 38 15.22 -1.76 -0.57
CA ASN A 38 15.45 -1.60 -2.01
C ASN A 38 16.94 -1.65 -2.41
N ILE A 39 17.52 -2.84 -2.28
CA ILE A 39 18.85 -3.23 -2.80
C ILE A 39 18.71 -4.01 -4.11
N SER A 40 19.75 -4.01 -4.96
CA SER A 40 19.73 -4.55 -6.34
C SER A 40 19.11 -5.94 -6.50
N TYR A 41 19.41 -6.86 -5.58
CA TYR A 41 18.93 -8.24 -5.63
C TYR A 41 17.54 -8.45 -4.99
N ASN A 42 16.94 -7.41 -4.41
CA ASN A 42 15.69 -7.53 -3.64
C ASN A 42 14.46 -6.98 -4.37
N LYS A 43 14.63 -6.63 -5.66
CA LYS A 43 13.60 -6.07 -6.54
C LYS A 43 12.29 -6.88 -6.55
N LYS A 44 12.36 -8.20 -6.67
CA LYS A 44 11.19 -9.10 -6.67
C LYS A 44 10.41 -9.07 -5.35
N ARG A 45 11.11 -9.06 -4.21
CA ARG A 45 10.49 -8.97 -2.88
C ARG A 45 9.83 -7.61 -2.68
N VAL A 46 10.48 -6.54 -3.13
CA VAL A 46 9.95 -5.18 -3.07
C VAL A 46 8.67 -5.04 -3.88
N GLY A 47 8.68 -5.47 -5.14
CA GLY A 47 7.48 -5.49 -5.98
C GLY A 47 6.35 -6.31 -5.35
N SER A 48 6.67 -7.51 -4.87
CA SER A 48 5.70 -8.39 -4.20
C SER A 48 5.10 -7.76 -2.94
N PHE A 49 5.90 -7.02 -2.16
CA PHE A 49 5.42 -6.31 -0.98
C PHE A 49 4.45 -5.19 -1.36
N ILE A 50 4.79 -4.36 -2.33
CA ILE A 50 3.95 -3.27 -2.82
C ILE A 50 2.59 -3.81 -3.32
N GLU A 51 2.59 -4.87 -4.13
CA GLU A 51 1.35 -5.47 -4.63
C GLU A 51 0.50 -6.05 -3.50
N ARG A 52 1.10 -6.74 -2.53
CA ARG A 52 0.38 -7.25 -1.35
C ARG A 52 -0.26 -6.12 -0.54
N CYS A 53 0.43 -4.98 -0.37
CA CYS A 53 -0.15 -3.80 0.28
C CYS A 53 -1.38 -3.27 -0.48
N LYS A 54 -1.31 -3.19 -1.82
CA LYS A 54 -2.45 -2.78 -2.66
C LYS A 54 -3.66 -3.71 -2.48
N HIS A 55 -3.45 -5.04 -2.53
CA HIS A 55 -4.54 -6.00 -2.31
C HIS A 55 -5.16 -5.90 -0.92
N ILE A 56 -4.35 -5.72 0.13
CA ILE A 56 -4.84 -5.55 1.50
C ILE A 56 -5.70 -4.28 1.60
N LEU A 57 -5.24 -3.18 0.99
CA LEU A 57 -5.96 -1.91 1.01
C LEU A 57 -7.27 -1.98 0.21
N LEU A 58 -7.27 -2.62 -0.96
CA LEU A 58 -8.51 -2.89 -1.71
C LEU A 58 -9.50 -3.74 -0.90
N ALA A 59 -9.01 -4.77 -0.21
CA ALA A 59 -9.85 -5.59 0.65
C ALA A 59 -10.43 -4.77 1.82
N TRP A 60 -9.66 -3.83 2.38
CA TRP A 60 -10.16 -2.90 3.39
C TRP A 60 -11.26 -1.99 2.84
N PHE A 61 -11.07 -1.36 1.67
CA PHE A 61 -12.13 -0.58 1.00
C PHE A 61 -13.42 -1.38 0.84
N ASN A 62 -13.31 -2.62 0.35
CA ASN A 62 -14.47 -3.48 0.13
C ASN A 62 -15.16 -3.94 1.44
N ARG A 63 -14.42 -4.04 2.55
CA ARG A 63 -15.00 -4.38 3.87
C ARG A 63 -15.80 -3.24 4.48
N ARG A 64 -15.55 -1.99 4.10
CA ARG A 64 -16.28 -0.82 4.61
C ARG A 64 -17.73 -0.73 4.09
N GLY A 65 -18.10 -1.55 3.13
CA GLY A 65 -19.42 -1.53 2.51
C GLY A 65 -19.62 -0.32 1.59
N GLY A 66 -20.86 -0.15 1.12
CA GLY A 66 -21.26 0.86 0.13
C GLY A 66 -22.11 0.24 -0.98
N LYS A 67 -22.86 1.08 -1.72
CA LYS A 67 -23.80 0.62 -2.77
C LYS A 67 -23.13 -0.22 -3.88
N LYS A 68 -21.85 -0.02 -4.16
CA LYS A 68 -21.11 -0.74 -5.21
C LYS A 68 -19.75 -1.19 -4.68
N ARG A 69 -19.36 -2.42 -5.00
CA ARG A 69 -18.03 -2.97 -4.70
C ARG A 69 -16.94 -2.15 -5.40
N MET A 70 -15.84 -1.88 -4.70
CA MET A 70 -14.65 -1.28 -5.29
C MET A 70 -13.97 -2.29 -6.22
N THR A 71 -13.84 -1.93 -7.50
CA THR A 71 -13.11 -2.71 -8.51
C THR A 71 -11.62 -2.37 -8.49
N TRP A 72 -10.78 -3.26 -9.03
CA TRP A 72 -9.35 -3.03 -9.14
C TRP A 72 -9.02 -1.78 -9.98
N ASP A 73 -9.72 -1.56 -11.11
CA ASP A 73 -9.51 -0.38 -11.97
C ASP A 73 -9.80 0.94 -11.24
N ARG A 74 -10.95 1.04 -10.57
CA ARG A 74 -11.29 2.25 -9.78
C ARG A 74 -10.31 2.48 -8.64
N PHE A 75 -9.95 1.41 -7.95
CA PHE A 75 -8.97 1.47 -6.87
C PHE A 75 -7.60 1.96 -7.35
N THR A 76 -7.09 1.44 -8.47
CA THR A 76 -5.80 1.88 -9.02
C THR A 76 -5.84 3.31 -9.54
N LYS A 77 -6.99 3.82 -10.01
CA LYS A 77 -7.18 5.25 -10.30
C LYS A 77 -7.06 6.10 -9.02
N ILE A 78 -7.70 5.70 -7.92
CA ILE A 78 -7.56 6.36 -6.63
C ILE A 78 -6.09 6.35 -6.17
N LEU A 79 -5.43 5.19 -6.20
CA LEU A 79 -4.02 5.10 -5.79
C LEU A 79 -3.09 6.00 -6.62
N ARG A 80 -3.40 6.23 -7.90
CA ARG A 80 -2.64 7.19 -8.73
C ARG A 80 -2.79 8.62 -8.22
N LEU A 81 -4.00 9.03 -7.84
CA LEU A 81 -4.26 10.35 -7.27
C LEU A 81 -3.50 10.57 -5.95
N TYR A 82 -3.43 9.53 -5.11
CA TYR A 82 -2.67 9.56 -3.85
C TYR A 82 -1.16 9.34 -4.05
N GLN A 83 -0.66 9.24 -5.29
CA GLN A 83 0.74 8.97 -5.60
C GLN A 83 1.29 7.74 -4.84
N PHE A 84 0.49 6.67 -4.80
CA PHE A 84 0.88 5.44 -4.11
C PHE A 84 2.18 4.88 -4.71
N PRO A 85 3.14 4.43 -3.88
CA PRO A 85 4.46 4.07 -4.37
C PRO A 85 4.45 2.93 -5.38
N ARG A 86 5.21 3.11 -6.45
CA ARG A 86 5.50 2.11 -7.48
C ARG A 86 6.98 1.77 -7.38
N MET A 87 7.33 0.56 -7.81
CA MET A 87 8.71 0.09 -7.75
C MET A 87 9.70 1.04 -8.44
N ARG A 88 9.31 1.63 -9.57
CA ARG A 88 10.12 2.62 -10.33
C ARG A 88 10.37 3.94 -9.60
N ASP A 89 9.61 4.24 -8.55
CA ASP A 89 9.75 5.50 -7.82
C ASP A 89 10.94 5.46 -6.82
N PHE A 90 11.61 4.30 -6.68
CA PHE A 90 12.70 4.10 -5.73
C PHE A 90 14.03 3.86 -6.43
N ARG A 91 15.05 4.64 -6.09
CA ARG A 91 16.43 4.36 -6.49
C ARG A 91 16.90 3.07 -5.83
N THR A 92 17.41 2.15 -6.64
CA THR A 92 18.04 0.93 -6.16
C THR A 92 19.40 1.31 -5.56
N LYS A 93 19.67 0.91 -4.31
CA LYS A 93 21.02 1.01 -3.76
C LYS A 93 21.86 -0.14 -4.33
N SER A 94 22.92 0.21 -5.07
CA SER A 94 23.96 -0.75 -5.45
C SER A 94 24.79 -1.10 -4.21
N MET A 95 24.98 -2.38 -3.97
CA MET A 95 26.02 -2.85 -3.05
C MET A 95 27.27 -3.03 -3.91
N LEU A 96 28.10 -1.99 -3.96
CA LEU A 96 29.48 -2.04 -4.45
C LEU A 96 30.38 -1.82 -3.24
#